data_AF-A0AAD9BVM0-F1
#
_entry.id   AF-A0AAD9BVM0-F1
#
_cell.length_a   1.000
_cell.length_b   1.000
_cell.length_c   1.000
_cell.angle_alpha   90.00
_cell.angle_beta   90.00
_cell.angle_gamma   90.00
#
_symmetry.space_group_name_H-M   'P 1'
#
loop_
_entity.id
_entity.type
_entity.pdbx_description
1 polymer ?
#
loop_
_entity_poly.entity_id
_entity_poly.type
_entity_poly.pdbx_seq_one_letter_code
_entity_poly.pdbx_strand_id
1 'polypeptide(L)'
;MEAEPPEIYLMKDMNRPLTEANVMMSLTNLADKELVHMISWAKKIPGFVEFGLLEQVHLLECCWLEVLMMGLMWRSVDHPGKLIFSPDLSLSREEGNCVQGFSEIFDMLIAATSRVRELKLQREEYVCLKAMILLNSNMCLISSEGSEEPQSRSKLLRLLDAVTDALVWAIAKSGLPYRQQYTRLAHLLMLLSHVRHVSNKGMDHLHCMKMKNMVPLYDLLLEMLDAHIMHSSRLPPRPQQDPGDLTEVPDRPPSSSSSLSNTWMPGSTGGGGEPQ
;
A
#
# COMPACT_ATOMS: atom_id res chain seq x y z
N MET A 1 -14.81 5.21 -14.11
CA MET A 1 -14.15 4.77 -15.36
C MET A 1 -13.70 5.96 -16.21
N GLU A 2 -14.62 6.84 -16.65
CA GLU A 2 -14.28 8.02 -17.48
C GLU A 2 -13.43 9.08 -16.76
N ALA A 3 -13.40 9.04 -15.43
CA ALA A 3 -12.57 9.92 -14.62
C ALA A 3 -11.06 9.64 -14.75
N GLU A 4 -10.67 8.45 -15.22
CA GLU A 4 -9.27 8.01 -15.24
C GLU A 4 -8.33 9.02 -15.93
N PRO A 5 -7.18 9.35 -15.31
CA PRO A 5 -6.17 10.20 -15.93
C PRO A 5 -5.68 9.69 -17.29
N PRO A 6 -5.24 10.58 -18.19
CA PRO A 6 -4.53 10.18 -19.40
C PRO A 6 -3.15 9.59 -19.07
N GLU A 7 -2.58 8.85 -20.02
CA GLU A 7 -1.18 8.45 -19.94
C GLU A 7 -0.25 9.67 -20.09
N ILE A 8 0.82 9.69 -19.29
CA ILE A 8 1.82 10.77 -19.29
C ILE A 8 3.11 10.24 -19.91
N TYR A 9 3.73 11.07 -20.73
CA TYR A 9 5.02 10.81 -21.37
C TYR A 9 6.04 11.81 -20.81
N LEU A 10 7.26 11.36 -20.55
CA LEU A 10 8.37 12.24 -20.15
C LEU A 10 8.99 12.93 -21.37
N MET A 11 8.85 12.34 -22.57
CA MET A 11 9.44 12.79 -23.84
C MET A 11 10.94 13.08 -23.72
N LYS A 12 11.67 12.19 -23.04
CA LYS A 12 13.10 12.35 -22.75
C LYS A 12 13.92 11.32 -23.50
N ASP A 13 15.02 11.75 -24.11
CA ASP A 13 15.99 10.83 -24.73
C ASP A 13 16.62 9.92 -23.68
N MET A 14 16.24 8.64 -23.68
CA MET A 14 16.85 7.59 -22.86
C MET A 14 18.22 7.14 -23.38
N ASN A 15 18.79 7.80 -24.39
CA ASN A 15 20.16 7.56 -24.88
C ASN A 15 21.25 8.00 -23.89
N ARG A 16 20.88 8.57 -22.74
CA ARG A 16 21.82 8.96 -21.68
C ARG A 16 22.03 7.78 -20.70
N PRO A 17 23.23 7.64 -20.10
CA PRO A 17 23.47 6.59 -19.12
C PRO A 17 22.52 6.73 -17.92
N LEU A 18 21.99 5.59 -17.46
CA LEU A 18 21.19 5.49 -16.25
C LEU A 18 22.10 5.69 -15.03
N THR A 19 22.07 6.91 -14.49
CA THR A 19 22.69 7.26 -13.22
C THR A 19 21.62 7.48 -12.17
N GLU A 20 21.97 7.37 -10.90
CA GLU A 20 21.08 7.63 -9.77
C GLU A 20 20.30 8.94 -9.93
N ALA A 21 21.02 10.04 -10.19
CA ALA A 21 20.43 11.36 -10.37
C ALA A 21 19.50 11.45 -11.59
N ASN A 22 19.87 10.82 -12.72
CA ASN A 22 19.05 10.84 -13.93
C ASN A 22 17.75 10.07 -13.76
N VAL A 23 17.79 8.91 -13.10
CA VAL A 23 16.60 8.10 -12.81
C VAL A 23 15.72 8.85 -11.83
N MET A 24 16.26 9.30 -10.70
CA MET A 24 15.48 10.02 -9.69
C MET A 24 14.85 11.29 -10.25
N MET A 25 15.57 12.09 -11.03
CA MET A 25 15.01 13.29 -11.69
C MET A 25 13.89 12.95 -12.67
N SER A 26 13.96 11.79 -13.34
CA SER A 26 12.90 11.37 -14.27
C SER A 26 11.67 10.88 -13.50
N LEU A 27 11.86 10.13 -12.43
CA LEU A 27 10.79 9.65 -11.55
C LEU A 27 10.07 10.80 -10.82
N THR A 28 10.81 11.76 -10.27
CA THR A 28 10.22 12.91 -9.55
C THR A 28 9.49 13.86 -10.50
N ASN A 29 10.01 14.09 -11.71
CA ASN A 29 9.31 14.85 -12.75
C ASN A 29 8.01 14.16 -13.18
N LEU A 30 8.05 12.84 -13.38
CA LEU A 30 6.84 12.09 -13.73
C LEU A 30 5.80 12.17 -12.60
N ALA A 31 6.22 11.97 -11.34
CA ALA A 31 5.33 12.05 -10.20
C ALA A 31 4.66 13.43 -10.08
N ASP A 32 5.41 14.52 -10.28
CA ASP A 32 4.87 15.88 -10.28
C ASP A 32 3.77 16.08 -11.35
N LYS A 33 4.01 15.60 -12.58
CA LYS A 33 3.01 15.62 -13.64
C LYS A 33 1.79 14.75 -13.31
N GLU A 34 2.00 13.54 -12.79
CA GLU A 34 0.91 12.64 -12.39
C GLU A 34 0.06 13.24 -11.26
N LEU A 35 0.66 13.99 -10.32
CA LEU A 35 -0.04 14.69 -9.24
C LEU A 35 -1.03 15.74 -9.77
N VAL A 36 -0.66 16.53 -10.78
CA VAL A 36 -1.57 17.51 -11.40
C VAL A 36 -2.82 16.81 -11.97
N HIS A 37 -2.63 15.68 -12.64
CA HIS A 37 -3.76 14.89 -13.15
C HIS A 37 -4.54 14.18 -12.05
N MET A 38 -3.89 13.78 -10.95
CA MET A 38 -4.54 13.18 -9.79
C MET A 38 -5.50 14.16 -9.11
N ILE A 39 -5.12 15.43 -8.94
CA ILE A 39 -6.00 16.47 -8.39
C ILE A 39 -7.25 16.61 -9.26
N SER A 40 -7.06 16.63 -10.58
CA SER A 40 -8.16 16.69 -11.54
C SER A 40 -9.04 15.44 -11.53
N TRP A 41 -8.45 14.26 -11.32
CA TRP A 41 -9.16 12.98 -11.19
C TRP A 41 -9.98 12.92 -9.91
N ALA A 42 -9.43 13.34 -8.78
CA ALA A 42 -10.12 13.33 -7.49
C ALA A 42 -11.40 14.17 -7.55
N LYS A 43 -11.35 15.35 -8.18
CA LYS A 43 -12.52 16.21 -8.41
C LYS A 43 -13.62 15.58 -9.27
N LYS A 44 -13.31 14.54 -10.05
CA LYS A 44 -14.30 13.79 -10.84
C LYS A 44 -14.92 12.61 -10.08
N ILE A 45 -14.43 12.29 -8.88
CA ILE A 45 -15.03 11.24 -8.05
C ILE A 45 -16.35 11.78 -7.48
N PRO A 46 -17.47 11.07 -7.69
CA PRO A 46 -18.77 11.49 -7.17
C PRO A 46 -18.71 11.75 -5.66
N GLY A 47 -19.21 12.92 -5.24
CA GLY A 47 -19.23 13.36 -3.84
C GLY A 47 -17.91 13.89 -3.28
N PHE A 48 -16.76 13.74 -3.96
CA PHE A 48 -15.48 14.25 -3.46
C PHE A 48 -15.44 15.78 -3.36
N VAL A 49 -16.08 16.48 -4.31
CA VAL A 49 -16.15 17.95 -4.30
C VAL A 49 -17.10 18.53 -3.25
N GLU A 50 -17.86 17.68 -2.53
CA GLU A 50 -18.77 18.09 -1.45
C GLU A 50 -18.07 18.25 -0.09
N PHE A 51 -16.81 17.83 -0.01
CA PHE A 51 -15.92 18.12 1.12
C PHE A 51 -15.43 19.56 1.07
N GLY A 52 -15.06 20.11 2.23
CA GLY A 52 -14.34 21.38 2.30
C GLY A 52 -13.00 21.31 1.56
N LEU A 53 -12.53 22.42 1.01
CA LEU A 53 -11.28 22.46 0.25
C LEU A 53 -10.09 21.92 1.06
N LEU A 54 -10.03 22.27 2.35
CA LEU A 54 -8.99 21.78 3.26
C LEU A 54 -9.01 20.26 3.39
N GLU A 55 -10.19 19.66 3.46
CA GLU A 55 -10.37 18.21 3.57
C GLU A 55 -9.98 17.51 2.27
N GLN A 56 -10.34 18.08 1.12
CA GLN A 56 -9.95 17.56 -0.20
C GLN A 56 -8.42 17.54 -0.37
N VAL A 57 -7.75 18.64 0.01
CA VAL A 57 -6.29 18.74 -0.02
C VAL A 57 -5.68 17.72 0.93
N HIS A 58 -6.19 17.64 2.16
CA HIS A 58 -5.65 16.73 3.17
C HIS A 58 -5.78 15.25 2.76
N LEU A 59 -6.90 14.83 2.18
CA LEU A 59 -7.08 13.47 1.66
C LEU A 59 -6.04 13.15 0.59
N LEU A 60 -5.73 14.09 -0.31
CA LEU A 60 -4.70 13.92 -1.33
C LEU A 60 -3.30 13.84 -0.72
N GLU A 61 -2.94 14.73 0.22
CA GLU A 61 -1.65 14.73 0.93
C GLU A 61 -1.37 13.38 1.61
N CYS A 62 -2.42 12.72 2.13
CA CYS A 62 -2.28 11.46 2.85
C CYS A 62 -2.11 10.22 1.95
N CYS A 63 -2.53 10.25 0.68
CA CYS A 63 -2.62 9.05 -0.15
C CYS A 63 -1.93 9.13 -1.51
N TRP A 64 -1.40 10.30 -1.89
CA TRP A 64 -0.93 10.53 -3.26
C TRP A 64 0.04 9.44 -3.75
N LEU A 65 1.01 9.05 -2.94
CA LEU A 65 1.99 8.05 -3.34
C LEU A 65 1.37 6.66 -3.50
N GLU A 66 0.38 6.30 -2.68
CA GLU A 66 -0.38 5.06 -2.84
C GLU A 66 -1.18 5.04 -4.14
N VAL A 67 -1.79 6.18 -4.52
CA VAL A 67 -2.52 6.32 -5.78
C VAL A 67 -1.56 6.17 -6.98
N LEU A 68 -0.38 6.80 -6.93
CA LEU A 68 0.66 6.65 -7.96
C LEU A 68 1.14 5.19 -8.05
N MET A 69 1.43 4.55 -6.93
CA MET A 69 1.87 3.15 -6.88
C MET A 69 0.79 2.19 -7.41
N MET A 70 -0.48 2.42 -7.07
CA MET A 70 -1.58 1.62 -7.62
C MET A 70 -1.68 1.78 -9.14
N GLY A 71 -1.49 3.00 -9.66
CA GLY A 71 -1.34 3.27 -11.10
C GLY A 71 -0.17 2.53 -11.74
N LEU A 72 1.01 2.59 -11.12
CA LEU A 72 2.22 1.91 -11.58
C LEU A 72 2.04 0.40 -11.67
N MET A 73 1.49 -0.23 -10.63
CA MET A 73 1.24 -1.67 -10.62
C MET A 73 0.26 -2.08 -11.71
N TRP A 74 -0.80 -1.30 -11.93
CA TRP A 74 -1.76 -1.55 -12.99
C TRP A 74 -1.13 -1.49 -14.38
N ARG A 75 -0.32 -0.46 -14.67
CA ARG A 75 0.44 -0.35 -15.93
C ARG A 75 1.45 -1.48 -16.13
N SER A 76 1.95 -2.05 -15.04
CA SER A 76 3.00 -3.08 -15.05
C SER A 76 2.45 -4.52 -15.03
N VAL A 77 1.13 -4.70 -15.00
CA VAL A 77 0.49 -6.02 -14.79
C VAL A 77 0.81 -7.04 -15.89
N ASP A 78 1.15 -6.58 -17.10
CA ASP A 78 1.52 -7.44 -18.23
C ASP A 78 3.04 -7.53 -18.46
N HIS A 79 3.84 -6.96 -17.56
CA HIS A 79 5.30 -6.88 -17.68
C HIS A 79 6.01 -7.52 -16.47
N PRO A 80 6.12 -8.85 -16.39
CA PRO A 80 6.80 -9.52 -15.27
C PRO A 80 8.25 -9.05 -15.11
N GLY A 81 8.65 -8.73 -13.87
CA GLY A 81 10.03 -8.31 -13.54
C GLY A 81 10.40 -6.88 -13.94
N LYS A 82 9.47 -6.10 -14.51
CA LYS A 82 9.68 -4.70 -14.88
C LYS A 82 8.58 -3.82 -14.30
N LEU A 83 8.93 -2.56 -14.05
CA LEU A 83 7.99 -1.51 -13.67
C LEU A 83 7.85 -0.49 -14.81
N ILE A 84 6.62 -0.27 -15.25
CA ILE A 84 6.27 0.64 -16.34
C ILE A 84 5.81 1.97 -15.75
N PHE A 85 6.77 2.87 -15.50
CA PHE A 85 6.50 4.19 -14.93
C PHE A 85 5.71 5.05 -15.91
N SER A 86 6.14 5.10 -17.17
CA SER A 86 5.40 5.70 -18.29
C SER A 86 5.65 4.87 -19.55
N PRO A 87 4.90 5.07 -20.65
CA PRO A 87 5.14 4.35 -21.90
C PRO A 87 6.58 4.51 -22.45
N ASP A 88 7.26 5.60 -22.06
CA ASP A 88 8.64 5.92 -22.43
C ASP A 88 9.66 5.77 -21.27
N LEU A 89 9.23 5.30 -20.10
CA LEU A 89 10.10 4.99 -18.97
C LEU A 89 9.69 3.66 -18.32
N SER A 90 10.45 2.62 -18.62
CA SER A 90 10.37 1.34 -17.93
C SER A 90 11.70 1.03 -17.27
N LEU A 91 11.68 0.46 -16.08
CA LEU A 91 12.88 0.01 -15.39
C LEU A 91 12.78 -1.50 -15.12
N SER A 92 13.84 -2.23 -15.41
CA SER A 92 14.11 -3.55 -14.84
C SER A 92 14.67 -3.42 -13.42
N ARG A 93 14.75 -4.55 -12.72
CA ARG A 93 15.37 -4.61 -11.38
C ARG A 93 16.83 -4.15 -11.42
N GLU A 94 17.57 -4.54 -12.45
CA GLU A 94 18.98 -4.18 -12.64
C GLU A 94 19.13 -2.68 -12.91
N GLU A 95 18.26 -2.10 -13.73
CA GLU A 95 18.24 -0.67 -14.02
C GLU A 95 17.87 0.16 -12.79
N GLY A 96 16.96 -0.34 -11.93
CA GLY A 96 16.60 0.28 -10.66
C GLY A 96 17.73 0.29 -9.62
N ASN A 97 18.68 -0.64 -9.69
CA ASN A 97 19.77 -0.75 -8.72
C ASN A 97 20.77 0.42 -8.77
N CYS A 98 20.70 1.28 -9.78
CA CYS A 98 21.52 2.50 -9.82
C CYS A 98 21.11 3.52 -8.76
N VAL A 99 19.93 3.40 -8.13
CA VAL A 99 19.45 4.28 -7.05
C VAL A 99 19.64 3.62 -5.68
N GLN A 100 20.39 4.26 -4.79
CA GLN A 100 20.72 3.69 -3.49
C GLN A 100 19.47 3.55 -2.60
N GLY A 101 19.18 2.32 -2.14
CA GLY A 101 18.04 2.05 -1.26
C GLY A 101 16.70 1.87 -1.99
N PHE A 102 16.69 1.97 -3.32
CA PHE A 102 15.48 1.77 -4.12
C PHE A 102 15.16 0.29 -4.35
N SER A 103 16.15 -0.62 -4.30
CA SER A 103 15.98 -2.05 -4.59
C SER A 103 14.92 -2.73 -3.72
N GLU A 104 14.85 -2.41 -2.42
CA GLU A 104 13.82 -2.97 -1.52
C GLU A 104 12.41 -2.56 -1.97
N ILE A 105 12.22 -1.27 -2.29
CA ILE A 105 10.95 -0.73 -2.77
C ILE A 105 10.57 -1.34 -4.11
N PHE A 106 11.56 -1.48 -5.01
CA PHE A 106 11.38 -2.11 -6.32
C PHE A 106 10.89 -3.56 -6.16
N ASP A 107 11.54 -4.35 -5.31
CA ASP A 107 11.15 -5.74 -5.07
C ASP A 107 9.75 -5.85 -4.46
N MET A 108 9.41 -4.96 -3.53
CA MET A 108 8.05 -4.89 -2.98
C MET A 108 7.01 -4.53 -4.05
N LEU A 109 7.30 -3.58 -4.94
CA LEU A 109 6.40 -3.21 -6.06
C LEU A 109 6.23 -4.35 -7.04
N ILE A 110 7.29 -5.07 -7.39
CA ILE A 110 7.22 -6.26 -8.25
C ILE A 110 6.36 -7.35 -7.61
N ALA A 111 6.55 -7.63 -6.31
CA ALA A 111 5.76 -8.62 -5.59
C ALA A 111 4.27 -8.21 -5.52
N ALA A 112 3.97 -6.95 -5.21
CA ALA A 112 2.61 -6.44 -5.17
C ALA A 112 1.94 -6.47 -6.58
N THR A 113 2.69 -6.11 -7.63
CA THR A 113 2.24 -6.23 -9.03
C THR A 113 1.98 -7.68 -9.42
N SER A 114 2.83 -8.63 -8.97
CA SER A 114 2.56 -10.07 -9.16
C SER A 114 1.23 -10.47 -8.54
N ARG A 115 0.93 -9.97 -7.33
CA ARG A 115 -0.35 -10.25 -6.67
C ARG A 115 -1.55 -9.68 -7.44
N VAL A 116 -1.43 -8.47 -7.99
CA VAL A 116 -2.46 -7.88 -8.87
C VAL A 116 -2.71 -8.78 -10.10
N ARG A 117 -1.63 -9.29 -10.71
CA ARG A 117 -1.68 -10.20 -11.88
C ARG A 117 -2.32 -11.54 -11.53
N GLU A 118 -1.93 -12.16 -10.43
CA GLU A 118 -2.51 -13.42 -9.92
C GLU A 118 -4.01 -13.30 -9.65
N LEU A 119 -4.43 -12.17 -9.11
CA LEU A 119 -5.84 -11.87 -8.84
C LEU A 119 -6.64 -11.59 -10.11
N LYS A 120 -5.97 -11.44 -11.26
CA LYS A 120 -6.56 -11.01 -12.54
C LYS A 120 -7.46 -9.81 -12.30
N LEU A 121 -6.90 -8.78 -11.67
CA LEU A 121 -7.65 -7.60 -11.28
C LEU A 121 -8.36 -7.01 -12.50
N GLN A 122 -9.67 -6.79 -12.39
CA GLN A 122 -10.46 -6.20 -13.46
C GLN A 122 -10.40 -4.67 -13.37
N ARG A 123 -10.65 -3.99 -14.50
CA ARG A 123 -10.52 -2.54 -14.58
C ARG A 123 -11.52 -1.82 -13.65
N GLU A 124 -12.74 -2.33 -13.53
CA GLU A 124 -13.74 -1.81 -12.59
C GLU A 124 -13.29 -1.95 -11.14
N GLU A 125 -12.68 -3.07 -10.77
CA GLU A 125 -12.14 -3.30 -9.42
C GLU A 125 -10.96 -2.39 -9.13
N TYR A 126 -10.07 -2.22 -10.11
CA TYR A 126 -8.92 -1.31 -10.04
C TYR A 126 -9.33 0.12 -9.71
N VAL A 127 -10.32 0.68 -10.44
CA VAL A 127 -10.75 2.07 -10.19
C VAL A 127 -11.44 2.22 -8.83
N CYS A 128 -12.17 1.19 -8.37
CA CYS A 128 -12.74 1.16 -7.03
C CYS A 128 -11.64 1.17 -5.97
N LEU A 129 -10.62 0.30 -6.08
CA LEU A 129 -9.50 0.29 -5.14
C LEU A 129 -8.75 1.62 -5.10
N LYS A 130 -8.55 2.26 -6.25
CA LYS A 130 -7.91 3.58 -6.32
C LYS A 130 -8.75 4.66 -5.63
N ALA A 131 -10.08 4.64 -5.79
CA ALA A 131 -10.98 5.53 -5.06
C ALA A 131 -11.01 5.21 -3.55
N MET A 132 -10.96 3.94 -3.17
CA MET A 132 -10.85 3.55 -1.76
C MET A 132 -9.57 4.08 -1.13
N ILE A 133 -8.43 4.05 -1.82
CA ILE A 133 -7.17 4.64 -1.32
C ILE A 133 -7.34 6.13 -0.99
N LEU A 134 -7.99 6.89 -1.88
CA LEU A 134 -8.26 8.31 -1.65
C LEU A 134 -9.15 8.53 -0.42
N LEU A 135 -10.17 7.69 -0.24
CA LEU A 135 -11.19 7.84 0.81
C LEU A 135 -10.83 7.15 2.14
N ASN A 136 -9.86 6.23 2.15
CA ASN A 136 -9.50 5.38 3.29
C ASN A 136 -8.17 5.81 3.93
N SER A 137 -7.88 7.11 3.92
CA SER A 137 -6.73 7.66 4.62
C SER A 137 -7.04 7.77 6.11
N ASN A 138 -6.69 6.72 6.86
CA ASN A 138 -6.85 6.59 8.33
C ASN A 138 -6.31 7.77 9.16
N MET A 139 -5.54 8.67 8.55
CA MET A 139 -4.95 9.86 9.18
C MET A 139 -5.90 11.07 9.19
N CYS A 140 -7.01 11.05 8.44
CA CYS A 140 -7.63 12.29 7.95
C CYS A 140 -8.63 13.03 8.85
N LEU A 141 -9.01 12.51 10.02
CA LEU A 141 -10.15 13.07 10.77
C LEU A 141 -9.95 13.07 12.29
N ILE A 142 -8.72 13.21 12.77
CA ILE A 142 -8.42 13.25 14.23
C ILE A 142 -7.80 14.60 14.63
N SER A 143 -7.42 15.44 13.65
CA SER A 143 -6.53 16.59 13.86
C SER A 143 -7.21 17.96 13.80
N SER A 144 -8.54 18.05 13.69
CA SER A 144 -9.25 19.34 13.69
C SER A 144 -10.16 19.46 14.91
N GLU A 145 -9.68 20.09 15.97
CA GLU A 145 -10.47 20.52 17.12
C GLU A 145 -11.57 21.50 16.68
N GLY A 146 -12.72 21.00 16.23
CA GLY A 146 -13.82 21.83 15.73
C GLY A 146 -15.13 21.08 15.54
N SER A 147 -16.24 21.76 15.81
CA SER A 147 -17.62 21.23 15.84
C SER A 147 -18.17 20.64 14.53
N GLU A 148 -17.45 20.75 13.40
CA GLU A 148 -17.89 20.24 12.08
C GLU A 148 -17.36 18.82 11.75
N GLU A 149 -16.45 18.30 12.57
CA GLU A 149 -15.80 16.99 12.44
C GLU A 149 -16.76 15.78 12.26
N PRO A 150 -17.91 15.67 12.98
CA PRO A 150 -18.75 14.47 12.87
C PRO A 150 -19.46 14.37 11.51
N GLN A 151 -19.84 15.49 10.88
CA GLN A 151 -20.58 15.48 9.62
C GLN A 151 -19.68 15.11 8.44
N SER A 152 -18.45 15.63 8.42
CA SER A 152 -17.46 15.29 7.40
C SER A 152 -17.07 13.82 7.46
N ARG A 153 -16.82 13.30 8.67
CA ARG A 153 -16.57 11.87 8.88
C ARG A 153 -17.72 11.00 8.36
N SER A 154 -18.97 11.37 8.65
CA SER A 154 -20.13 10.66 8.10
C SER A 154 -20.24 10.74 6.58
N LYS A 155 -19.87 11.86 5.96
CA LYS A 155 -19.80 11.97 4.48
C LYS A 155 -18.73 11.03 3.91
N LEU A 156 -17.53 11.00 4.51
CA LEU A 156 -16.44 10.12 4.09
C LEU A 156 -16.81 8.65 4.18
N LEU A 157 -17.38 8.23 5.31
CA LEU A 157 -17.83 6.84 5.49
C LEU A 157 -18.91 6.46 4.46
N ARG A 158 -19.89 7.34 4.21
CA ARG A 158 -20.92 7.07 3.18
C ARG A 158 -20.34 6.93 1.77
N LEU A 159 -19.32 7.72 1.42
CA LEU A 159 -18.65 7.58 0.14
C LEU A 159 -17.81 6.31 0.06
N LEU A 160 -17.13 5.95 1.15
CA LEU A 160 -16.38 4.70 1.23
C LEU A 160 -17.32 3.48 1.11
N ASP A 161 -18.48 3.52 1.77
CA ASP A 161 -19.52 2.49 1.64
C ASP A 161 -20.03 2.39 0.20
N ALA A 162 -20.32 3.52 -0.45
CA ALA A 162 -20.75 3.53 -1.85
C ALA A 162 -19.69 2.95 -2.81
N VAL A 163 -18.40 3.24 -2.58
CA VAL A 163 -17.30 2.65 -3.37
C VAL A 163 -17.14 1.16 -3.07
N THR A 164 -17.35 0.75 -1.82
CA THR A 164 -17.33 -0.67 -1.41
C THR A 164 -18.46 -1.45 -2.07
N ASP A 165 -19.67 -0.89 -2.11
CA ASP A 165 -20.81 -1.48 -2.80
C ASP A 165 -20.54 -1.60 -4.31
N ALA A 166 -19.96 -0.57 -4.92
CA ALA A 166 -19.55 -0.62 -6.33
C ALA A 166 -18.49 -1.70 -6.60
N LEU A 167 -17.55 -1.90 -5.67
CA LEU A 167 -16.55 -2.97 -5.75
C LEU A 167 -17.20 -4.35 -5.64
N VAL A 168 -18.11 -4.54 -4.68
CA VAL A 168 -18.86 -5.79 -4.50
C VAL A 168 -19.69 -6.09 -5.75
N TRP A 169 -20.33 -5.08 -6.34
CA TRP A 169 -21.06 -5.22 -7.58
C TRP A 169 -20.15 -5.62 -8.76
N ALA A 170 -18.96 -5.01 -8.88
CA ALA A 170 -17.98 -5.38 -9.91
C ALA A 170 -17.50 -6.83 -9.75
N ILE A 171 -17.26 -7.28 -8.51
CA ILE A 171 -16.93 -8.67 -8.19
C ILE A 171 -18.08 -9.60 -8.58
N ALA A 172 -19.32 -9.27 -8.25
CA ALA A 172 -20.49 -10.08 -8.55
C ALA A 172 -20.72 -10.23 -10.06
N LYS A 173 -20.47 -9.17 -10.85
CA LYS A 173 -20.54 -9.18 -12.32
C LYS A 173 -19.58 -10.19 -12.96
N SER A 174 -18.51 -10.57 -12.26
CA SER A 174 -17.56 -11.59 -12.73
C SER A 174 -18.10 -13.03 -12.67
N GLY A 175 -19.34 -13.24 -12.20
CA GLY A 175 -20.01 -14.54 -12.19
C GLY A 175 -19.57 -15.48 -11.07
N LEU A 176 -18.87 -14.96 -10.06
CA LEU A 176 -18.40 -15.76 -8.93
C LEU A 176 -19.55 -16.14 -7.98
N PRO A 177 -19.55 -17.36 -7.40
CA PRO A 177 -20.48 -17.73 -6.34
C PRO A 177 -20.36 -16.81 -5.12
N TYR A 178 -21.47 -16.54 -4.44
CA TYR A 178 -21.55 -15.60 -3.30
C TYR A 178 -20.41 -15.76 -2.28
N ARG A 179 -20.10 -17.00 -1.86
CA ARG A 179 -18.99 -17.26 -0.90
C ARG A 179 -17.62 -16.79 -1.42
N GLN A 180 -17.37 -16.96 -2.72
CA GLN A 180 -16.10 -16.55 -3.34
C GLN A 180 -16.02 -15.03 -3.53
N GLN A 181 -17.16 -14.33 -3.61
CA GLN A 181 -17.19 -12.87 -3.73
C GLN A 181 -16.56 -12.20 -2.49
N TYR A 182 -16.90 -12.66 -1.28
CA TYR A 182 -16.29 -12.14 -0.05
C TYR A 182 -14.81 -12.49 0.09
N THR A 183 -14.40 -13.70 -0.34
CA THR A 183 -12.99 -14.06 -0.38
C THR A 183 -12.21 -13.16 -1.34
N ARG A 184 -12.78 -12.86 -2.51
CA ARG A 184 -12.18 -11.92 -3.46
C ARG A 184 -12.10 -10.52 -2.88
N LEU A 185 -13.18 -10.01 -2.30
CA LEU A 185 -13.21 -8.71 -1.62
C LEU A 185 -12.09 -8.61 -0.58
N ALA A 186 -11.97 -9.61 0.30
CA ALA A 186 -10.90 -9.65 1.30
C ALA A 186 -9.50 -9.59 0.67
N HIS A 187 -9.23 -10.37 -0.39
CA HIS A 187 -7.95 -10.32 -1.10
C HIS A 187 -7.68 -8.96 -1.76
N LEU A 188 -8.71 -8.31 -2.31
CA LEU A 188 -8.58 -6.98 -2.90
C LEU A 188 -8.31 -5.91 -1.83
N LEU A 189 -8.94 -6.00 -0.67
CA LEU A 189 -8.66 -5.10 0.46
C LEU A 189 -7.26 -5.35 1.05
N MET A 190 -6.77 -6.60 1.06
CA MET A 190 -5.39 -6.91 1.44
C MET A 190 -4.36 -6.31 0.48
N LEU A 191 -4.70 -6.09 -0.80
CA LEU A 191 -3.79 -5.35 -1.69
C LEU A 191 -3.55 -3.92 -1.18
N LEU A 192 -4.57 -3.27 -0.61
CA LEU A 192 -4.44 -1.90 -0.10
C LEU A 192 -3.42 -1.82 1.04
N SER A 193 -3.32 -2.86 1.90
CA SER A 193 -2.33 -2.88 2.97
C SER A 193 -0.91 -3.04 2.44
N HIS A 194 -0.71 -3.84 1.38
CA HIS A 194 0.57 -3.92 0.70
C HIS A 194 0.95 -2.58 0.09
N VAL A 195 0.03 -1.92 -0.63
CA VAL A 195 0.26 -0.60 -1.23
C VAL A 195 0.65 0.43 -0.17
N ARG A 196 -0.08 0.48 0.96
CA ARG A 196 0.27 1.36 2.09
C ARG A 196 1.68 1.08 2.62
N HIS A 197 2.05 -0.19 2.77
CA HIS A 197 3.37 -0.55 3.27
C HIS A 197 4.50 -0.09 2.32
N VAL A 198 4.35 -0.34 1.02
CA VAL A 198 5.32 0.10 0.02
C VAL A 198 5.37 1.63 -0.07
N SER A 199 4.21 2.30 0.02
CA SER A 199 4.12 3.76 0.02
C SER A 199 4.88 4.38 1.19
N ASN A 200 4.73 3.83 2.41
CA ASN A 200 5.47 4.34 3.57
C ASN A 200 6.99 4.26 3.35
N LYS A 201 7.48 3.12 2.85
CA LYS A 201 8.90 2.94 2.49
C LYS A 201 9.36 3.87 1.37
N GLY A 202 8.51 4.08 0.37
CA GLY A 202 8.74 5.05 -0.70
C GLY A 202 8.82 6.49 -0.19
N MET A 203 7.96 6.86 0.75
CA MET A 203 7.95 8.18 1.37
C MET A 203 9.24 8.43 2.16
N ASP A 204 9.67 7.47 2.98
CA ASP A 204 10.92 7.53 3.73
C ASP A 204 12.13 7.70 2.79
N HIS A 205 12.14 6.97 1.67
CA HIS A 205 13.19 7.06 0.66
C HIS A 205 13.21 8.45 -0.02
N LEU A 206 12.06 8.96 -0.45
CA LEU A 206 11.95 10.31 -1.03
C LEU A 206 12.39 11.40 -0.05
N HIS A 207 12.01 11.27 1.22
CA HIS A 207 12.47 12.19 2.27
C HIS A 207 13.99 12.13 2.45
N CYS A 208 14.60 10.94 2.50
CA CYS A 208 16.05 10.80 2.59
C CYS A 208 16.77 11.41 1.37
N MET A 209 16.20 11.26 0.17
CA MET A 209 16.73 11.85 -1.06
C MET A 209 16.65 13.39 -1.04
N LYS A 210 15.54 13.95 -0.54
CA LYS A 210 15.39 15.39 -0.30
C LYS A 210 16.50 15.90 0.63
N MET A 211 16.71 15.24 1.77
CA MET A 211 17.70 15.68 2.76
C MET A 211 19.15 15.62 2.26
N LYS A 212 19.43 14.72 1.30
CA LYS A 212 20.75 14.63 0.63
C LYS A 212 20.93 15.65 -0.51
N ASN A 213 19.92 16.46 -0.84
CA ASN A 213 19.90 17.37 -1.99
C ASN A 213 20.25 16.68 -3.33
N MET A 214 19.86 15.40 -3.48
CA MET A 214 20.23 14.60 -4.66
C MET A 214 19.55 15.07 -5.94
N VAL A 215 18.31 15.55 -5.84
CA VAL A 215 17.50 16.01 -6.97
C VAL A 215 16.60 17.16 -6.51
N PRO A 216 16.46 18.25 -7.28
CA PRO A 216 15.45 19.26 -7.00
C PRO A 216 14.06 18.63 -7.15
N LEU A 217 13.29 18.62 -6.06
CA LEU A 217 11.87 18.28 -6.13
C LEU A 217 11.11 19.48 -6.71
N TYR A 218 10.13 19.21 -7.55
CA TYR A 218 9.21 20.22 -8.06
C TYR A 218 8.28 20.69 -6.93
N ASP A 219 7.78 21.92 -7.03
CA ASP A 219 7.05 22.60 -5.95
C ASP A 219 5.87 21.77 -5.44
N LEU A 220 5.05 21.20 -6.33
CA LEU A 220 3.88 20.40 -5.92
C LEU A 220 4.31 19.09 -5.24
N LEU A 221 5.23 18.33 -5.84
CA LEU A 221 5.74 17.11 -5.21
C LEU A 221 6.38 17.37 -3.83
N LEU A 222 7.09 18.50 -3.69
CA LEU A 222 7.70 18.91 -2.44
C LEU A 222 6.65 19.24 -1.38
N GLU A 223 5.61 20.00 -1.73
CA GLU A 223 4.49 20.31 -0.85
C GLU A 223 3.79 19.03 -0.36
N MET A 224 3.51 18.10 -1.27
CA MET A 224 2.85 16.82 -0.94
C MET A 224 3.71 15.92 -0.05
N LEU A 225 5.03 15.92 -0.24
CA LEU A 225 5.98 15.19 0.61
C LEU A 225 6.03 15.80 2.02
N ASP A 226 6.14 17.12 2.12
CA ASP A 226 6.26 17.83 3.40
C ASP A 226 4.99 17.72 4.23
N ALA A 227 3.82 17.86 3.61
CA ALA A 227 2.54 17.64 4.26
C ALA A 227 2.44 16.23 4.86
N HIS A 228 2.80 15.20 4.09
CA HIS A 228 2.71 13.81 4.56
C HIS A 228 3.59 13.54 5.79
N ILE A 229 4.80 14.10 5.82
CA ILE A 229 5.72 13.99 6.96
C ILE A 229 5.15 14.71 8.20
N MET A 230 4.61 15.93 8.00
CA MET A 230 3.98 16.69 9.08
C MET A 230 2.81 15.91 9.71
N HIS A 231 1.98 15.26 8.90
CA HIS A 231 0.85 14.45 9.41
C HIS A 231 1.32 13.18 10.12
N SER A 232 2.37 12.52 9.62
CA SER A 232 2.97 11.33 10.25
C SER A 232 3.62 11.63 11.61
N SER A 233 4.20 12.82 11.77
CA SER A 233 4.84 13.24 13.03
C SER A 233 3.88 13.59 14.17
N ARG A 234 2.58 13.75 13.89
CA ARG A 234 1.53 14.01 14.90
C ARG A 234 1.01 12.75 15.58
N LEU A 235 1.54 11.58 15.23
CA LEU A 235 1.23 10.32 15.92
C LEU A 235 2.02 10.21 17.24
N PRO A 236 1.41 9.70 18.33
CA PRO A 236 2.17 9.32 19.51
C PRO A 236 3.22 8.26 19.12
N PRO A 237 4.42 8.27 19.73
CA PRO A 237 5.43 7.26 19.45
C PRO A 237 4.86 5.86 19.68
N ARG A 238 5.05 4.95 18.72
CA ARG A 238 4.89 3.52 19.00
C ARG A 238 5.83 3.18 20.17
N PRO A 239 5.41 2.36 21.15
CA PRO A 239 6.33 1.88 22.18
C PRO A 239 7.49 1.18 21.47
N GLN A 240 8.68 1.77 21.57
CA GLN A 240 9.92 1.09 21.22
C GLN A 240 10.06 -0.05 22.22
N GLN A 241 10.10 -1.29 21.74
CA GLN A 241 10.65 -2.38 22.54
C GLN A 241 12.15 -2.12 22.63
N ASP A 242 12.59 -1.54 23.75
CA ASP A 242 13.99 -1.47 24.12
C ASP A 242 14.55 -2.90 24.21
N PRO A 243 15.64 -3.23 23.48
CA PRO A 243 16.39 -4.43 23.73
C PRO A 243 17.38 -4.14 24.86
N GLY A 244 16.92 -4.27 26.11
CA GLY A 244 17.81 -4.08 27.26
C GLY A 244 17.10 -4.13 28.59
N ASP A 245 16.81 -5.34 29.09
CA ASP A 245 16.94 -5.61 30.52
C ASP A 245 17.14 -7.13 30.74
N LEU A 246 18.41 -7.51 30.91
CA LEU A 246 18.86 -8.80 31.38
C LEU A 246 19.33 -8.61 32.83
N THR A 247 18.45 -8.81 33.81
CA THR A 247 18.73 -9.02 35.26
C THR A 247 17.36 -9.13 35.96
N GLU A 248 16.99 -10.05 36.85
CA GLU A 248 17.59 -11.15 37.61
C GLU A 248 16.43 -12.12 37.93
N VAL A 249 16.66 -13.43 37.89
CA VAL A 249 15.77 -14.44 38.49
C VAL A 249 16.40 -14.83 39.84
N PRO A 250 15.69 -14.77 40.98
CA PRO A 250 16.27 -15.22 42.24
C PRO A 250 16.15 -16.74 42.40
N ASP A 251 17.29 -17.33 42.75
CA ASP A 251 17.58 -18.74 43.03
C ASP A 251 16.69 -19.41 44.09
N ARG A 252 16.39 -20.70 43.89
CA ARG A 252 16.25 -21.71 44.96
C ARG A 252 16.75 -23.10 44.50
N PRO A 253 17.24 -23.95 45.42
CA PRO A 253 18.41 -24.81 45.20
C PRO A 253 18.04 -26.28 44.88
N PRO A 254 19.04 -27.12 44.57
CA PRO A 254 18.83 -28.45 44.02
C PRO A 254 18.72 -29.55 45.09
N SER A 255 17.99 -30.62 44.79
CA SER A 255 18.29 -31.93 45.37
C SER A 255 18.01 -33.07 44.38
N SER A 256 19.06 -33.85 44.18
CA SER A 256 19.17 -35.02 43.33
C SER A 256 18.65 -36.30 43.99
N SER A 257 18.21 -37.23 43.13
CA SER A 257 18.07 -38.70 43.26
C SER A 257 16.62 -39.13 42.99
N SER A 258 16.28 -40.24 42.35
CA SER A 258 16.98 -41.26 41.56
C SER A 258 15.90 -42.16 40.93
N SER A 259 16.30 -42.99 39.95
CA SER A 259 15.68 -44.26 39.55
C SER A 259 14.50 -44.17 38.56
N LEU A 260 14.69 -44.51 37.27
CA LEU A 260 14.78 -45.85 36.62
C LEU A 260 13.41 -46.38 36.15
N SER A 261 13.30 -46.46 34.81
CA SER A 261 12.75 -47.57 34.01
C SER A 261 11.34 -48.09 34.31
N ASN A 262 10.42 -47.97 33.35
CA ASN A 262 10.04 -49.13 32.53
C ASN A 262 9.05 -48.79 31.40
N THR A 263 9.34 -49.45 30.28
CA THR A 263 8.64 -49.59 29.00
C THR A 263 7.28 -50.28 29.15
N TRP A 264 6.23 -49.82 28.46
CA TRP A 264 5.17 -50.71 27.96
C TRP A 264 4.36 -50.09 26.80
N MET A 265 4.31 -50.79 25.66
CA MET A 265 3.42 -50.57 24.51
C MET A 265 2.30 -51.61 24.53
N PRO A 266 1.04 -51.31 24.14
CA PRO A 266 0.06 -52.35 23.87
C PRO A 266 -0.12 -52.60 22.37
N GLY A 267 -0.04 -53.87 21.97
CA GLY A 267 -0.43 -54.37 20.66
C GLY A 267 -1.54 -55.42 20.77
N SER A 268 -2.62 -55.18 20.03
CA SER A 268 -3.46 -56.09 19.22
C SER A 268 -4.18 -57.34 19.80
N THR A 269 -5.51 -57.33 19.51
CA THR A 269 -6.35 -58.38 18.89
C THR A 269 -7.03 -59.50 19.69
N GLY A 270 -8.33 -59.68 19.34
CA GLY A 270 -9.17 -60.88 19.48
C GLY A 270 -10.26 -60.72 20.54
N GLY A 271 -11.56 -60.84 20.30
CA GLY A 271 -12.36 -61.34 19.18
C GLY A 271 -13.61 -62.03 19.76
N GLY A 272 -14.76 -61.86 19.12
CA GLY A 272 -15.88 -62.80 19.23
C GLY A 272 -17.21 -62.28 19.78
N GLY A 273 -18.27 -62.42 18.97
CA GLY A 273 -19.57 -62.89 19.46
C GLY A 273 -20.76 -61.94 19.33
N GLU A 274 -21.45 -62.00 18.18
CA GLU A 274 -22.90 -61.79 18.04
C GLU A 274 -23.69 -62.78 18.94
N PRO A 275 -24.96 -62.51 19.35
CA PRO A 275 -26.08 -62.59 18.41
C PRO A 275 -27.34 -61.70 18.65
N GLN A 276 -28.19 -61.74 17.61
CA GLN A 276 -29.62 -61.40 17.44
C GLN A 276 -29.99 -60.06 16.82
#